data_AF-R2QZI6-F1
#
_entry.id   AF-R2QZI6-F1
#
_cell.length_a   1.000
_cell.length_b   1.000
_cell.length_c   1.000
_cell.angle_alpha   90.00
_cell.angle_beta   90.00
_cell.angle_gamma   90.00
#
_symmetry.space_group_name_H-M   'P 1'
#
loop_
_entity.id
_entity.type
_entity.pdbx_description
1 polymer ?
#
loop_
_entity_poly.entity_id
_entity_poly.type
_entity_poly.pdbx_seq_one_letter_code
_entity_poly.pdbx_strand_id
1 'polypeptide(L)'
;MKDKKNYYQKYRYYYLGEIVLLIGWITNTLLFSRFYEEAIFYVDKKDKYIIQLLFLVNYYLDDLLKYLFVAFLLMTLNLFLILRFYIKNRREVTKRKEMQYSMIVFLVLIGFNIIALLTTIVWPLFLLLFIVSMTIVYIIYVITKYLYEEKDERYEENELVKVGGPFQTKEAAERYANEFLAHWKNHFAKNGYILVDNLTCHDKTKWQVEIIVQSIK
;
A
#
# COMPACT_ATOMS: atom_id res chain seq x y z
N MET A 1 -3.59 17.46 -23.13
CA MET A 1 -2.13 17.18 -23.23
C MET A 1 -1.30 17.89 -22.14
N LYS A 2 -1.58 19.15 -21.78
CA LYS A 2 -0.89 19.86 -20.68
C LYS A 2 -1.02 19.18 -19.30
N ASP A 3 -2.19 18.63 -18.95
CA ASP A 3 -2.39 17.95 -17.66
C ASP A 3 -1.61 16.63 -17.50
N LYS A 4 -1.44 15.86 -18.59
CA LYS A 4 -0.63 14.64 -18.58
C LYS A 4 0.85 14.93 -18.31
N LYS A 5 1.38 16.04 -18.84
CA LYS A 5 2.77 16.45 -18.64
C LYS A 5 3.06 16.75 -17.15
N ASN A 6 2.11 17.36 -16.46
CA ASN A 6 2.22 17.72 -15.04
C ASN A 6 2.09 16.50 -14.11
N TYR A 7 1.33 15.48 -14.54
CA TYR A 7 1.19 14.21 -13.80
C TYR A 7 2.49 13.41 -13.71
N TYR A 8 3.14 13.15 -14.85
CA TYR A 8 4.40 12.39 -14.85
C TYR A 8 5.53 13.10 -14.10
N GLN A 9 5.55 14.44 -14.08
CA GLN A 9 6.49 15.19 -13.25
C GLN A 9 6.27 14.96 -11.75
N LYS A 10 5.01 14.93 -11.28
CA LYS A 10 4.66 14.72 -9.86
C LYS A 10 4.97 13.30 -9.34
N TYR A 11 5.01 12.31 -10.23
CA TYR A 11 5.31 10.91 -9.90
C TYR A 11 6.60 10.39 -10.53
N ARG A 12 7.46 11.27 -11.05
CA ARG A 12 8.70 10.91 -11.74
C ARG A 12 9.57 9.97 -10.91
N TYR A 13 9.76 10.26 -9.63
CA TYR A 13 10.57 9.42 -8.74
C TYR A 13 9.96 8.04 -8.48
N TYR A 14 8.64 7.93 -8.54
CA TYR A 14 7.95 6.65 -8.38
C TYR A 14 8.20 5.77 -9.61
N TYR A 15 7.94 6.29 -10.81
CA TYR A 15 8.20 5.57 -12.06
C TYR A 15 9.68 5.24 -12.26
N LEU A 16 10.60 6.13 -11.86
CA LEU A 16 12.02 5.83 -11.84
C LEU A 16 12.36 4.68 -10.88
N GLY A 17 11.77 4.68 -9.69
CA GLY A 17 11.91 3.57 -8.72
C GLY A 17 11.38 2.25 -9.27
N GLU A 18 10.20 2.27 -9.92
CA GLU A 18 9.64 1.08 -10.59
C GLU A 18 10.58 0.54 -11.66
N ILE A 19 11.12 1.40 -12.53
CA ILE A 19 12.04 0.99 -13.61
C ILE A 19 13.33 0.39 -13.02
N VAL A 20 13.91 1.02 -11.99
CA VAL A 20 15.13 0.50 -11.33
C VAL A 20 14.86 -0.86 -10.70
N LEU A 21 13.74 -1.03 -10.01
CA LEU A 21 13.35 -2.32 -9.43
C LEU A 21 13.08 -3.37 -10.49
N LEU A 22 12.46 -2.99 -11.62
CA LEU A 22 12.21 -3.89 -12.74
C LEU A 22 13.53 -4.42 -13.33
N ILE A 23 14.48 -3.52 -13.60
CA ILE A 23 15.81 -3.89 -14.10
C ILE A 23 16.53 -4.79 -13.10
N GLY A 24 16.44 -4.46 -11.80
CA GLY A 24 17.00 -5.27 -10.72
C GLY A 24 16.42 -6.68 -10.70
N TRP A 25 15.09 -6.82 -10.78
CA TRP A 25 14.42 -8.12 -10.85
C TRP A 25 14.84 -8.92 -12.08
N ILE A 26 14.80 -8.32 -13.27
CA ILE A 26 15.20 -9.01 -14.52
C ILE A 26 16.66 -9.49 -14.42
N THR A 27 17.55 -8.62 -13.97
CA THR A 27 18.98 -8.94 -13.85
C THR A 27 19.20 -10.06 -12.84
N ASN A 28 18.60 -9.95 -11.66
CA ASN A 28 18.73 -10.97 -10.61
C ASN A 28 18.16 -12.31 -11.06
N THR A 29 16.99 -12.32 -11.69
CA THR A 29 16.36 -13.55 -12.20
C THR A 29 17.22 -14.20 -13.28
N LEU A 30 17.74 -13.45 -14.25
CA LEU A 30 18.60 -14.00 -15.30
C LEU A 30 19.91 -14.59 -14.75
N LEU A 31 20.57 -13.89 -13.82
CA LEU A 31 21.81 -14.37 -13.22
C LEU A 31 21.56 -15.59 -12.32
N PHE A 32 20.51 -15.53 -11.49
CA PHE A 32 20.12 -16.64 -10.65
C PHE A 32 19.71 -17.86 -11.46
N SER A 33 18.99 -17.70 -12.58
CA SER A 33 18.62 -18.82 -13.46
C SER A 33 19.84 -19.53 -14.03
N ARG A 34 20.86 -18.79 -14.47
CA ARG A 34 22.11 -19.38 -14.98
C ARG A 34 22.86 -20.13 -13.89
N PHE A 35 23.05 -19.49 -12.74
CA PHE A 35 23.65 -20.11 -11.56
C PHE A 35 22.89 -21.39 -11.14
N TYR A 36 21.56 -21.32 -11.11
CA TYR A 36 20.72 -22.43 -10.68
C TYR A 36 20.77 -23.59 -11.67
N GLU A 37 20.82 -23.32 -12.97
CA GLU A 37 20.97 -24.35 -14.01
C GLU A 37 22.32 -25.08 -13.90
N GLU A 38 23.40 -24.35 -13.64
CA GLU A 38 24.72 -24.92 -13.39
C GLU A 38 24.73 -25.75 -12.10
N ALA A 39 24.18 -25.21 -11.00
CA ALA A 39 24.21 -25.88 -9.71
C ALA A 39 23.33 -27.13 -9.68
N ILE A 40 22.16 -27.11 -10.32
CA ILE A 40 21.22 -28.24 -10.34
C ILE A 40 21.67 -29.37 -11.26
N PHE A 41 22.54 -29.09 -12.24
CA PHE A 41 23.11 -30.12 -13.12
C PHE A 41 23.84 -31.21 -12.32
N TYR A 42 24.49 -30.84 -11.21
CA TYR A 42 25.24 -31.74 -10.35
C TYR A 42 24.40 -32.44 -9.28
N VAL A 43 23.12 -32.11 -9.17
CA VAL A 43 22.21 -32.68 -8.18
C VAL A 43 21.48 -33.89 -8.78
N ASP A 44 21.54 -35.04 -8.10
CA ASP A 44 20.73 -36.19 -8.49
C ASP A 44 19.25 -35.91 -8.23
N LYS A 45 18.47 -35.83 -9.31
CA LYS A 45 17.03 -35.55 -9.26
C LYS A 45 16.22 -36.66 -8.60
N LYS A 46 16.79 -37.86 -8.43
CA LYS A 46 16.16 -39.00 -7.74
C LYS A 46 16.28 -38.92 -6.22
N ASP A 47 17.18 -38.08 -5.71
CA ASP A 47 17.37 -37.92 -4.28
C ASP A 47 16.18 -37.22 -3.62
N LYS A 48 16.04 -37.36 -2.30
CA LYS A 48 15.03 -36.63 -1.54
C LYS A 48 15.33 -35.13 -1.60
N TYR A 49 14.27 -34.33 -1.66
CA TYR A 49 14.34 -32.86 -1.68
C TYR A 49 15.34 -32.26 -0.67
N ILE A 50 15.33 -32.76 0.58
CA ILE A 50 16.22 -32.25 1.62
C ILE A 50 17.71 -32.47 1.30
N ILE A 51 18.04 -33.58 0.64
CA ILE A 51 19.41 -33.93 0.25
C ILE A 51 19.86 -33.01 -0.89
N GLN A 52 18.97 -32.79 -1.87
CA GLN A 52 19.22 -31.87 -2.98
C GLN A 52 19.46 -30.42 -2.49
N LEU A 53 18.65 -29.97 -1.52
CA LEU A 53 18.84 -28.67 -0.89
C LEU A 53 20.15 -28.60 -0.09
N LEU A 54 20.46 -29.66 0.69
CA LEU A 54 21.70 -29.71 1.47
C LEU A 54 22.94 -29.67 0.57
N PHE A 55 22.87 -30.31 -0.60
CA PHE A 55 23.94 -30.25 -1.60
C PHE A 55 24.16 -28.81 -2.09
N LEU A 56 23.09 -28.14 -2.52
CA LEU A 56 23.14 -26.74 -2.96
C LEU A 56 23.72 -25.81 -1.87
N VAL A 57 23.26 -25.98 -0.64
CA VAL A 57 23.72 -25.19 0.51
C VAL A 57 25.17 -25.50 0.86
N ASN A 58 25.65 -26.74 0.72
CA ASN A 58 27.04 -27.07 1.08
C ASN A 58 28.05 -26.60 0.02
N TYR A 59 27.73 -26.72 -1.26
CA TYR A 59 28.69 -26.46 -2.34
C TYR A 59 28.57 -25.07 -2.95
N TYR A 60 27.40 -24.43 -2.85
CA TYR A 60 27.11 -23.16 -3.52
C TYR A 60 26.60 -22.09 -2.55
N LEU A 61 26.91 -22.19 -1.26
CA LEU A 61 26.38 -21.29 -0.23
C LEU A 61 26.62 -19.82 -0.53
N ASP A 62 27.87 -19.47 -0.87
CA ASP A 62 28.28 -18.07 -1.03
C ASP A 62 27.51 -17.39 -2.17
N ASP A 63 27.47 -18.04 -3.34
CA ASP A 63 26.72 -17.52 -4.48
C ASP A 63 25.21 -17.52 -4.24
N LEU A 64 24.69 -18.58 -3.62
CA LEU A 64 23.28 -18.64 -3.23
C LEU A 64 22.91 -17.47 -2.31
N LEU A 65 23.74 -17.17 -1.30
CA LEU A 65 23.51 -16.05 -0.38
C LEU A 65 23.54 -14.69 -1.09
N LYS A 66 24.40 -14.49 -2.09
CA LYS A 66 24.41 -13.25 -2.89
C LYS A 66 23.07 -13.04 -3.60
N TYR A 67 22.57 -14.05 -4.30
CA TYR A 67 21.28 -13.95 -5.02
C TYR A 67 20.10 -13.78 -4.07
N LEU A 68 20.12 -14.50 -2.94
CA LEU A 68 19.12 -14.36 -1.88
C LEU A 68 19.13 -12.96 -1.28
N PHE A 69 20.30 -12.39 -1.01
CA PHE A 69 20.44 -11.03 -0.47
C PHE A 69 19.91 -9.97 -1.45
N VAL A 70 20.26 -10.07 -2.73
CA VAL A 70 19.76 -9.16 -3.76
C VAL A 70 18.24 -9.28 -3.89
N ALA A 71 17.71 -10.51 -3.91
CA ALA A 71 16.26 -10.74 -3.95
C ALA A 71 15.55 -10.15 -2.72
N PHE A 72 16.12 -10.30 -1.53
CA PHE A 72 15.61 -9.70 -0.30
C PHE A 72 15.54 -8.17 -0.37
N LEU A 73 16.61 -7.53 -0.85
CA LEU A 73 16.62 -6.07 -1.05
C LEU A 73 15.57 -5.64 -2.06
N LEU A 74 15.46 -6.33 -3.20
CA LEU A 74 14.47 -6.05 -4.23
C LEU A 74 13.05 -6.20 -3.68
N MET A 75 12.74 -7.29 -2.98
CA MET A 75 11.44 -7.52 -2.34
C MET A 75 11.09 -6.40 -1.34
N THR A 76 12.03 -6.07 -0.45
CA THR A 76 11.85 -5.06 0.59
C THR A 76 11.60 -3.68 0.01
N LEU A 77 12.45 -3.24 -0.94
CA LEU A 77 12.28 -1.95 -1.61
C LEU A 77 10.98 -1.87 -2.40
N ASN A 78 10.56 -2.99 -2.99
CA ASN A 78 9.30 -3.07 -3.72
C ASN A 78 8.08 -2.89 -2.80
N LEU A 79 8.06 -3.61 -1.68
CA LEU A 79 7.03 -3.46 -0.65
C LEU A 79 6.99 -2.02 -0.10
N PHE A 80 8.14 -1.37 0.09
CA PHE A 80 8.18 0.06 0.45
C PHE A 80 7.62 0.97 -0.63
N LEU A 81 7.90 0.70 -1.90
CA LEU A 81 7.38 1.48 -3.01
C LEU A 81 5.85 1.35 -3.10
N ILE A 82 5.32 0.15 -2.92
CA ILE A 82 3.88 -0.12 -2.79
C ILE A 82 3.28 0.62 -1.59
N LEU A 83 3.94 0.57 -0.42
CA LEU A 83 3.45 1.24 0.79
C LEU A 83 3.42 2.76 0.61
N ARG A 84 4.50 3.35 0.10
CA ARG A 84 4.59 4.79 -0.19
C ARG A 84 3.50 5.21 -1.18
N PHE A 85 3.26 4.37 -2.17
CA PHE A 85 2.20 4.57 -3.14
C PHE A 85 0.81 4.55 -2.49
N TYR A 86 0.54 3.55 -1.66
CA TYR A 86 -0.72 3.45 -0.91
C TYR A 86 -0.96 4.71 -0.06
N ILE A 87 0.04 5.15 0.71
CA ILE A 87 -0.06 6.35 1.55
C ILE A 87 -0.31 7.61 0.71
N LYS A 88 0.41 7.77 -0.41
CA LYS A 88 0.27 8.94 -1.29
C LYS A 88 -1.06 8.95 -2.05
N ASN A 89 -1.55 7.80 -2.49
CA ASN A 89 -2.80 7.68 -3.23
C ASN A 89 -4.03 7.87 -2.34
N ARG A 90 -3.96 7.46 -1.05
CA ARG A 90 -4.99 7.78 -0.05
C ARG A 90 -5.18 9.30 0.13
N ARG A 91 -4.19 10.13 -0.24
CA ARG A 91 -4.25 11.60 -0.15
C ARG A 91 -4.83 12.29 -1.39
N GLU A 92 -4.94 11.62 -2.54
CA GLU A 92 -5.28 12.27 -3.83
C GLU A 92 -6.39 11.52 -4.57
N VAL A 93 -7.65 11.83 -4.25
CA VAL A 93 -8.86 11.12 -4.75
C VAL A 93 -9.00 11.20 -6.29
N THR A 94 -8.54 12.27 -6.92
CA THR A 94 -8.91 12.63 -8.30
C THR A 94 -8.08 11.96 -9.41
N LYS A 95 -6.96 11.25 -9.11
CA LYS A 95 -6.05 10.69 -10.14
C LYS A 95 -5.81 9.17 -10.04
N ARG A 96 -6.74 8.45 -9.43
CA ARG A 96 -6.64 7.02 -9.06
C ARG A 96 -6.51 6.06 -10.26
N LYS A 97 -7.13 6.35 -11.42
CA LYS A 97 -7.30 5.38 -12.53
C LYS A 97 -6.02 5.07 -13.32
N GLU A 98 -5.29 6.07 -13.84
CA GLU A 98 -4.04 5.84 -14.60
C GLU A 98 -2.95 5.20 -13.71
N MET A 99 -2.98 5.51 -12.41
CA MET A 99 -2.05 5.01 -11.40
C MET A 99 -2.30 3.53 -11.05
N GLN A 100 -3.57 3.09 -11.03
CA GLN A 100 -3.94 1.68 -10.79
C GLN A 100 -3.39 0.73 -11.85
N TYR A 101 -3.39 1.13 -13.13
CA TYR A 101 -2.86 0.28 -14.21
C TYR A 101 -1.36 0.02 -14.06
N SER A 102 -0.56 1.05 -13.75
CA SER A 102 0.89 0.88 -13.52
C SER A 102 1.17 -0.07 -12.35
N MET A 103 0.43 0.12 -11.24
CA MET A 103 0.56 -0.72 -10.06
C MET A 103 0.17 -2.18 -10.34
N ILE A 104 -0.89 -2.42 -11.11
CA ILE A 104 -1.33 -3.76 -11.49
C ILE A 104 -0.26 -4.44 -12.36
N VAL A 105 0.25 -3.76 -13.40
CA VAL A 105 1.30 -4.31 -14.27
C VAL A 105 2.54 -4.66 -13.46
N PHE A 106 2.92 -3.80 -12.53
CA PHE A 106 4.07 -4.02 -11.66
C PHE A 106 3.86 -5.23 -10.72
N LEU A 107 2.70 -5.33 -10.07
CA LEU A 107 2.33 -6.46 -9.22
C LEU A 107 2.31 -7.78 -10.01
N VAL A 108 1.81 -7.78 -11.24
CA VAL A 108 1.79 -8.96 -12.11
C VAL A 108 3.21 -9.41 -12.45
N LEU A 109 4.09 -8.49 -12.84
CA LEU A 109 5.49 -8.80 -13.15
C LEU A 109 6.24 -9.35 -11.92
N ILE A 110 5.98 -8.80 -10.73
CA ILE A 110 6.57 -9.31 -9.48
C ILE A 110 6.00 -10.69 -9.14
N GLY A 111 4.69 -10.86 -9.24
CA GLY A 111 4.03 -12.14 -9.02
C GLY A 111 4.65 -13.23 -9.90
N PHE A 112 4.91 -12.91 -11.18
CA PHE A 112 5.62 -13.82 -12.08
C PHE A 112 7.04 -14.16 -11.59
N ASN A 113 7.84 -13.18 -11.17
CA ASN A 113 9.18 -13.42 -10.65
C ASN A 113 9.17 -14.24 -9.36
N ILE A 114 8.25 -13.97 -8.44
CA ILE A 114 8.09 -14.75 -7.20
C ILE A 114 7.71 -16.19 -7.54
N ILE A 115 6.72 -16.39 -8.41
CA ILE A 115 6.29 -17.73 -8.84
C ILE A 115 7.45 -18.49 -9.49
N ALA A 116 8.21 -17.83 -10.38
CA ALA A 116 9.39 -18.43 -10.99
C ALA A 116 10.41 -18.89 -9.95
N LEU A 117 10.72 -18.07 -8.95
CA LEU A 117 11.64 -18.44 -7.87
C LEU A 117 11.09 -19.55 -6.97
N LEU A 118 9.76 -19.61 -6.78
CA LEU A 118 9.09 -20.67 -6.02
C LEU A 118 9.15 -22.06 -6.70
N THR A 119 9.47 -22.13 -8.00
CA THR A 119 9.64 -23.42 -8.70
C THR A 119 11.00 -24.09 -8.44
N THR A 120 11.95 -23.39 -7.81
CA THR A 120 13.29 -23.89 -7.55
C THR A 120 13.38 -24.68 -6.26
N ILE A 121 14.39 -25.54 -6.11
CA ILE A 121 14.60 -26.29 -4.86
C ILE A 121 14.85 -25.35 -3.68
N VAL A 122 15.41 -24.17 -3.92
CA VAL A 122 15.70 -23.17 -2.89
C VAL A 122 14.48 -22.30 -2.53
N TRP A 123 13.29 -22.62 -3.03
CA TRP A 123 12.06 -21.86 -2.77
C TRP A 123 11.75 -21.58 -1.29
N PRO A 124 12.03 -22.47 -0.30
CA PRO A 124 11.73 -22.15 1.09
C PRO A 124 12.57 -20.99 1.62
N LEU A 125 13.79 -20.82 1.10
CA LEU A 125 14.65 -19.70 1.45
C LEU A 125 14.04 -18.39 0.91
N PHE A 126 13.56 -18.39 -0.33
CA PHE A 126 12.85 -17.23 -0.88
C PHE A 126 11.55 -16.92 -0.11
N LEU A 127 10.80 -17.94 0.31
CA LEU A 127 9.60 -17.73 1.11
C LEU A 127 9.94 -17.12 2.48
N LEU A 128 10.98 -17.61 3.15
CA LEU A 128 11.47 -17.05 4.40
C LEU A 128 11.82 -15.57 4.24
N LEU A 129 12.59 -15.23 3.19
CA LEU A 129 12.97 -13.84 2.91
C LEU A 129 11.77 -12.96 2.61
N PHE A 130 10.75 -13.49 1.92
CA PHE A 130 9.52 -12.76 1.65
C PHE A 130 8.78 -12.43 2.95
N ILE A 131 8.64 -13.40 3.87
CA ILE A 131 8.03 -13.18 5.18
C ILE A 131 8.81 -12.11 5.94
N VAL A 132 10.14 -12.22 6.02
CA VAL A 132 10.99 -11.24 6.70
C VAL A 132 10.84 -9.85 6.10
N SER A 133 10.86 -9.73 4.77
CA SER A 133 10.66 -8.46 4.06
C SER A 133 9.30 -7.84 4.40
N MET A 134 8.24 -8.65 4.40
CA MET A 134 6.88 -8.20 4.76
C MET A 134 6.82 -7.74 6.22
N THR A 135 7.43 -8.47 7.15
CA THR A 135 7.49 -8.11 8.56
C THR A 135 8.20 -6.78 8.77
N ILE A 136 9.35 -6.55 8.12
CA ILE A 136 10.10 -5.29 8.23
C ILE A 136 9.25 -4.12 7.76
N VAL A 137 8.64 -4.24 6.57
CA VAL A 137 7.81 -3.16 6.00
C VAL A 137 6.57 -2.92 6.85
N TYR A 138 5.96 -3.97 7.39
CA TYR A 138 4.82 -3.86 8.29
C TYR A 138 5.16 -3.14 9.59
N ILE A 139 6.27 -3.50 10.25
CA ILE A 139 6.73 -2.82 11.47
C ILE A 139 6.95 -1.33 11.20
N ILE A 140 7.62 -0.99 10.09
CA ILE A 140 7.85 0.41 9.72
C ILE A 140 6.54 1.12 9.39
N TYR A 141 5.60 0.45 8.73
CA TYR A 141 4.26 1.00 8.52
C TYR A 141 3.57 1.32 9.84
N VAL A 142 3.55 0.38 10.80
CA VAL A 142 2.91 0.58 12.11
C VAL A 142 3.57 1.72 12.88
N ILE A 143 4.91 1.78 12.92
CA ILE A 143 5.64 2.87 13.57
C ILE A 143 5.32 4.21 12.90
N THR A 144 5.34 4.26 11.57
CA THR A 144 5.02 5.48 10.82
C THR A 144 3.56 5.89 11.04
N LYS A 145 2.64 4.94 11.03
CA LYS A 145 1.22 5.19 11.32
C LYS A 145 1.06 5.76 12.74
N TYR A 146 1.63 5.12 13.74
CA TYR A 146 1.56 5.60 15.12
C TYR A 146 2.14 7.02 15.29
N LEU A 147 3.31 7.29 14.70
CA LEU A 147 3.99 8.59 14.81
C LEU A 147 3.28 9.75 14.08
N TYR A 148 2.57 9.46 12.98
CA TYR A 148 2.03 10.50 12.10
C TYR A 148 0.49 10.56 12.05
N GLU A 149 -0.23 9.48 12.35
CA GLU A 149 -1.71 9.46 12.29
C GLU A 149 -2.37 10.03 13.57
N GLU A 150 -1.67 10.06 14.73
CA GLU A 150 -2.12 10.86 15.89
C GLU A 150 -2.12 12.38 15.63
N LYS A 151 -1.51 12.83 14.52
CA LYS A 151 -1.46 14.25 14.12
C LYS A 151 -2.32 14.59 12.90
N ASP A 152 -3.00 13.61 12.31
CA ASP A 152 -3.68 13.74 11.03
C ASP A 152 -5.11 13.21 11.19
N GLU A 153 -5.98 14.01 11.81
CA GLU A 153 -7.44 13.80 11.88
C GLU A 153 -8.02 13.85 10.45
N ARG A 154 -7.83 12.78 9.67
CA ARG A 154 -8.40 12.65 8.34
C ARG A 154 -9.69 11.89 8.39
N TYR A 155 -10.75 12.60 8.06
CA TYR A 155 -12.09 12.05 7.95
C TYR A 155 -12.29 11.38 6.57
N GLU A 156 -12.99 10.26 6.54
CA GLU A 156 -13.47 9.62 5.32
C GLU A 156 -14.61 10.43 4.67
N GLU A 157 -14.78 10.31 3.36
CA GLU A 157 -15.87 11.01 2.66
C GLU A 157 -17.22 10.41 3.08
N ASN A 158 -18.12 11.27 3.56
CA ASN A 158 -19.37 10.92 4.24
C ASN A 158 -19.20 10.29 5.63
N GLU A 159 -18.07 10.49 6.30
CA GLU A 159 -17.92 10.08 7.69
C GLU A 159 -18.84 10.89 8.60
N LEU A 160 -19.56 10.18 9.47
CA LEU A 160 -20.45 10.77 10.46
C LEU A 160 -19.62 11.30 11.63
N VAL A 161 -19.57 12.62 11.77
CA VAL A 161 -18.82 13.31 12.83
C VAL A 161 -19.63 13.36 14.12
N LYS A 162 -20.94 13.61 14.00
CA LYS A 162 -21.79 13.79 15.17
C LYS A 162 -23.25 13.53 14.85
N VAL A 163 -23.95 12.92 15.80
CA VAL A 163 -25.41 12.90 15.85
C VAL A 163 -25.88 13.84 16.95
N GLY A 164 -26.79 14.76 16.61
CA GLY A 164 -27.50 15.62 17.54
C GLY A 164 -28.98 15.25 17.64
N GLY A 165 -29.53 15.24 18.85
CA GLY A 165 -30.95 15.02 19.11
C GLY A 165 -31.22 13.89 20.10
N PRO A 166 -32.49 13.42 20.20
CA PRO A 166 -33.65 13.89 19.44
C PRO A 166 -34.16 15.27 19.89
N PHE A 167 -34.50 16.13 18.93
CA PHE A 167 -35.11 17.45 19.15
C PHE A 167 -36.63 17.39 18.92
N GLN A 168 -37.39 18.20 19.67
CA GLN A 168 -38.86 18.24 19.54
C GLN A 168 -39.33 19.10 18.36
N THR A 169 -38.51 20.05 17.90
CA THR A 169 -38.84 20.96 16.79
C THR A 169 -37.74 20.98 15.76
N LYS A 170 -38.11 21.24 14.50
CA LYS A 170 -37.16 21.35 13.39
C LYS A 170 -36.21 22.53 13.62
N GLU A 171 -36.73 23.63 14.15
CA GLU A 171 -36.00 24.86 14.42
C GLU A 171 -34.91 24.64 15.47
N ALA A 172 -35.14 23.78 16.46
CA ALA A 172 -34.14 23.43 17.47
C ALA A 172 -33.01 22.58 16.87
N ALA A 173 -33.36 21.64 15.98
CA ALA A 173 -32.39 20.83 15.23
C ALA A 173 -31.54 21.70 14.29
N GLU A 174 -32.15 22.59 13.51
CA GLU A 174 -31.46 23.52 12.61
C GLU A 174 -30.54 24.49 13.38
N ARG A 175 -30.98 25.02 14.52
CA ARG A 175 -30.15 25.89 15.35
C ARG A 175 -28.91 25.16 15.86
N TYR A 176 -29.07 23.94 16.36
CA TYR A 176 -27.96 23.10 16.81
C TYR A 176 -26.96 22.81 15.67
N ALA A 177 -27.48 22.45 14.49
CA ALA A 177 -26.65 22.21 13.30
C ALA A 177 -25.83 23.45 12.96
N ASN A 178 -26.47 24.61 12.86
CA ASN A 178 -25.81 25.88 12.53
C ASN A 178 -24.73 26.28 13.54
N GLU A 179 -24.99 26.13 14.83
CA GLU A 179 -24.01 26.42 15.89
C GLU A 179 -22.79 25.49 15.78
N PHE A 180 -23.01 24.19 15.58
CA PHE A 180 -21.92 23.23 15.41
C PHE A 180 -21.11 23.50 14.15
N LEU A 181 -21.78 23.72 13.01
CA LEU A 181 -21.15 24.05 11.74
C LEU A 181 -20.32 25.32 11.88
N ALA A 182 -20.87 26.38 12.48
CA ALA A 182 -20.16 27.65 12.67
C ALA A 182 -18.92 27.51 13.56
N HIS A 183 -19.02 26.75 14.65
CA HIS A 183 -17.92 26.53 15.58
C HIS A 183 -16.77 25.74 14.93
N TRP A 184 -17.09 24.69 14.17
CA TRP A 184 -16.11 23.75 13.63
C TRP A 184 -15.68 24.04 12.19
N LYS A 185 -16.33 24.97 11.47
CA LYS A 185 -16.05 25.31 10.07
C LYS A 185 -14.56 25.53 9.79
N ASN A 186 -13.90 26.33 10.63
CA ASN A 186 -12.50 26.70 10.42
C ASN A 186 -11.53 25.54 10.66
N HIS A 187 -11.86 24.61 11.56
CA HIS A 187 -11.06 23.42 11.83
C HIS A 187 -11.08 22.48 10.62
N PHE A 188 -12.28 22.16 10.13
CA PHE A 188 -12.45 21.24 8.99
C PHE A 188 -11.98 21.87 7.68
N ALA A 189 -12.22 23.18 7.45
CA ALA A 189 -11.76 23.87 6.25
C ALA A 189 -10.22 23.92 6.15
N LYS A 190 -9.49 24.06 7.27
CA LYS A 190 -8.02 23.98 7.29
C LYS A 190 -7.51 22.61 6.86
N ASN A 191 -8.30 21.56 7.09
CA ASN A 191 -8.00 20.19 6.74
C ASN A 191 -8.58 19.77 5.37
N GLY A 192 -9.17 20.71 4.60
CA GLY A 192 -9.71 20.45 3.26
C GLY A 192 -11.11 19.83 3.24
N TYR A 193 -11.84 19.91 4.34
CA TYR A 193 -13.16 19.33 4.52
C TYR A 193 -14.26 20.39 4.73
N ILE A 194 -15.48 20.06 4.36
CA ILE A 194 -16.71 20.81 4.64
C ILE A 194 -17.60 19.93 5.51
N LEU A 195 -18.22 20.51 6.52
CA LEU A 195 -19.27 19.85 7.28
C LEU A 195 -20.62 20.10 6.62
N VAL A 196 -21.43 19.06 6.46
CA VAL A 196 -22.80 19.11 5.93
C VAL A 196 -23.73 18.46 6.93
N ASP A 197 -24.85 19.11 7.21
CA ASP A 197 -25.90 18.58 8.05
C ASP A 197 -26.96 17.83 7.23
N ASN A 198 -27.47 16.74 7.80
CA ASN A 198 -28.60 15.99 7.29
C ASN A 198 -29.65 15.89 8.41
N LEU A 199 -30.83 16.49 8.20
CA LEU A 199 -31.93 16.43 9.15
C LEU A 199 -32.88 15.29 8.81
N THR A 200 -33.03 14.34 9.73
CA THR A 200 -33.97 13.23 9.65
C THR A 200 -35.08 13.38 10.69
N CYS A 201 -36.33 13.10 10.29
CA CYS A 201 -37.47 13.10 11.19
C CYS A 201 -37.89 11.66 11.50
N HIS A 202 -37.73 11.25 12.75
CA HIS A 202 -38.19 9.97 13.27
C HIS A 202 -39.54 10.15 13.98
N ASP A 203 -40.47 9.23 13.72
CA ASP A 203 -41.77 9.11 14.39
C ASP A 203 -42.60 10.41 14.43
N LYS A 204 -42.57 11.18 13.32
CA LYS A 204 -43.36 12.41 13.07
C LYS A 204 -43.18 13.56 14.09
N THR A 205 -42.34 13.38 15.11
CA THR A 205 -42.26 14.29 16.27
C THR A 205 -40.83 14.48 16.79
N LYS A 206 -39.86 13.68 16.34
CA LYS A 206 -38.48 13.73 16.81
C LYS A 206 -37.53 14.01 15.64
N TRP A 207 -36.83 15.12 15.72
CA TRP A 207 -35.83 15.53 14.73
C TRP A 207 -34.44 15.11 15.18
N GLN A 208 -33.65 14.57 14.26
CA GLN A 208 -32.26 14.20 14.45
C GLN A 208 -31.41 14.93 13.41
N VAL A 209 -30.22 15.36 13.82
CA VAL A 209 -29.23 16.00 12.96
C VAL A 209 -28.03 15.08 12.87
N GLU A 210 -27.66 14.68 11.67
CA GLU A 210 -26.41 14.00 11.37
C GLU A 210 -25.46 14.99 10.73
N ILE A 211 -24.27 15.16 11.30
CA ILE A 211 -23.24 16.05 10.77
C ILE A 211 -22.18 15.17 10.12
N ILE A 212 -21.97 15.40 8.83
CA ILE A 212 -21.20 14.54 7.95
C ILE A 212 -20.07 15.35 7.31
N VAL A 213 -18.90 14.73 7.11
CA VAL A 213 -17.78 15.35 6.40
C VAL A 213 -17.87 15.11 4.90
N GLN A 214 -17.71 16.17 4.12
CA GLN A 214 -17.51 16.13 2.68
C GLN A 214 -16.15 16.75 2.31
N SER A 215 -15.54 16.24 1.25
CA SER A 215 -14.29 16.80 0.74
C SER A 215 -14.55 18.09 -0.06
N ILE A 216 -13.71 19.11 0.09
CA ILE A 216 -13.74 20.29 -0.79
C ILE A 216 -13.24 19.84 -2.17
N LYS A 217 -14.12 19.82 -3.18
CA LYS A 217 -13.77 19.50 -4.57
C LYS A 217 -12.92 20.57 -5.24
#